data_AF-A0A0F7CPD9-F1
#
_entry.id   AF-A0A0F7CPD9-F1
#
_cell.length_a   1.000
_cell.length_b   1.000
_cell.length_c   1.000
_cell.angle_alpha   90.00
_cell.angle_beta   90.00
_cell.angle_gamma   90.00
#
_symmetry.space_group_name_H-M   'P 1'
#
loop_
_entity.id
_entity.type
_entity.pdbx_description
1 polymer ?
#
loop_
_entity_poly.entity_id
_entity_poly.type
_entity_poly.pdbx_seq_one_letter_code
_entity_poly.pdbx_strand_id
1 'polypeptide(L)'
;MDRWIAHAHGTALRRAHHPPLAVDLGYGAAPWTAVELLGRLRRVRPDARVAGVEIDPERVAAALPYEQDGLSFVRGGFEMPLPGGERPLLIRAANVLRQYPEDAVAGVWERLCGRLAPGGLLVEGTCDEPGRRHVWVALGPDGPRTVTFAARLADLGTPSDLAERLPKVLIHRNVPGERVHRFLVDFDRAWAAAAPYAPLGARQRWVTAVRALAAAGWPLADDVRRWRQGEVTVRWAALAPGGTGPG
;
A
#
# COMPACT_ATOMS: atom_id res chain seq x y z
N MET A 1 -1.22 6.27 -0.09
CA MET A 1 -0.61 5.33 0.87
C MET A 1 -0.44 5.92 2.27
N ASP A 2 0.41 6.92 2.53
CA ASP A 2 0.76 7.29 3.92
C ASP A 2 -0.41 7.81 4.77
N ARG A 3 -1.36 8.56 4.17
CA ARG A 3 -2.62 8.94 4.83
C ARG A 3 -3.52 7.73 5.14
N TRP A 4 -3.43 6.69 4.33
CA TRP A 4 -4.12 5.42 4.58
C TRP A 4 -3.42 4.66 5.70
N ILE A 5 -2.08 4.57 5.69
CA ILE A 5 -1.27 3.97 6.77
C ILE A 5 -1.60 4.59 8.12
N ALA A 6 -1.57 5.93 8.23
CA ALA A 6 -1.87 6.63 9.47
C ALA A 6 -3.31 6.34 9.99
N HIS A 7 -4.24 6.06 9.08
CA HIS A 7 -5.61 5.70 9.41
C HIS A 7 -5.73 4.23 9.82
N ALA A 8 -5.31 3.30 8.94
CA ALA A 8 -5.45 1.86 9.10
C ALA A 8 -4.59 1.33 10.26
N HIS A 9 -3.38 1.89 10.44
CA HIS A 9 -2.42 1.45 11.46
C HIS A 9 -2.39 2.35 12.70
N GLY A 10 -3.22 3.39 12.73
CA GLY A 10 -3.15 4.43 13.75
C GLY A 10 -3.37 3.93 15.18
N THR A 11 -4.21 2.90 15.37
CA THR A 11 -4.45 2.32 16.69
C THR A 11 -3.24 1.57 17.21
N ALA A 12 -2.53 0.80 16.36
CA ALA A 12 -1.30 0.12 16.75
C ALA A 12 -0.21 1.12 17.10
N LEU A 13 -0.04 2.17 16.27
CA LEU A 13 0.91 3.25 16.52
C LEU A 13 0.67 3.97 17.86
N ARG A 14 -0.59 4.28 18.21
CA ARG A 14 -0.93 4.93 19.48
C ARG A 14 -0.71 4.04 20.70
N ARG A 15 -0.91 2.73 20.56
CA ARG A 15 -0.83 1.73 21.65
C ARG A 15 0.59 1.20 21.87
N ALA A 16 1.55 1.52 21.01
CA ALA A 16 2.93 1.09 21.16
C ALA A 16 3.49 1.57 22.52
N HIS A 17 4.10 0.65 23.27
CA HIS A 17 4.70 0.95 24.58
C HIS A 17 5.97 1.81 24.48
N HIS A 18 6.71 1.65 23.38
CA HIS A 18 7.91 2.41 23.07
C HIS A 18 7.72 3.23 21.79
N PRO A 19 8.53 4.28 21.56
CA PRO A 19 8.52 5.05 20.32
C PRO A 19 8.55 4.15 19.09
N PRO A 20 7.45 4.04 18.31
CA PRO A 20 7.33 3.04 17.26
C PRO A 20 8.27 3.38 16.11
N LEU A 21 8.98 2.36 15.62
CA LEU A 21 9.82 2.46 14.43
C LEU A 21 9.03 2.04 13.19
N ALA A 22 9.08 2.86 12.15
CA ALA A 22 8.66 2.53 10.80
C ALA A 22 9.88 2.45 9.88
N VAL A 23 9.79 1.62 8.85
CA VAL A 23 10.80 1.52 7.78
C VAL A 23 10.17 1.98 6.48
N ASP A 24 10.86 2.87 5.78
CA ASP A 24 10.62 3.13 4.36
C ASP A 24 11.69 2.40 3.54
N LEU A 25 11.30 1.27 2.96
CA LEU A 25 12.18 0.38 2.23
C LEU A 25 12.22 0.77 0.75
N GLY A 26 13.43 1.05 0.24
CA GLY A 26 13.66 1.46 -1.14
C GLY A 26 13.07 2.84 -1.43
N TYR A 27 13.48 3.86 -0.68
CA TYR A 27 12.95 5.22 -0.83
C TYR A 27 13.29 5.87 -2.18
N GLY A 28 14.27 5.33 -2.92
CA GLY A 28 14.60 5.75 -4.29
C GLY A 28 15.59 6.92 -4.35
N ALA A 29 15.58 7.64 -5.47
CA ALA A 29 16.58 8.67 -5.76
C ALA A 29 16.59 9.85 -4.76
N ALA A 30 15.47 10.11 -4.09
CA ALA A 30 15.35 11.14 -3.08
C ALA A 30 14.53 10.64 -1.87
N PRO A 31 14.85 11.07 -0.64
CA PRO A 31 14.27 10.50 0.57
C PRO A 31 12.88 11.06 0.93
N TRP A 32 12.18 11.71 -0.02
CA TRP A 32 10.92 12.41 0.25
C TRP A 32 9.86 11.50 0.85
N THR A 33 9.82 10.26 0.41
CA THR A 33 8.91 9.22 0.91
C THR A 33 9.12 8.94 2.39
N ALA A 34 10.37 8.84 2.86
CA ALA A 34 10.69 8.66 4.27
C ALA A 34 10.38 9.91 5.10
N VAL A 35 10.71 11.10 4.57
CA VAL A 35 10.42 12.40 5.21
C VAL A 35 8.91 12.61 5.37
N GLU A 36 8.15 12.38 4.32
CA GLU A 36 6.69 12.51 4.32
C GLU A 36 6.04 11.48 5.24
N LEU A 37 6.53 10.23 5.23
CA LEU A 37 6.06 9.19 6.13
C LEU A 37 6.22 9.62 7.59
N LEU A 38 7.40 10.11 8.00
CA LEU A 38 7.61 10.62 9.37
C LEU A 38 6.59 11.70 9.72
N GLY A 39 6.45 12.72 8.85
CA GLY A 39 5.52 13.82 9.07
C GLY A 39 4.05 13.40 9.11
N ARG A 40 3.69 12.25 8.54
CA ARG A 40 2.34 11.65 8.68
C ARG A 40 2.19 10.87 9.97
N LEU A 41 3.17 10.03 10.31
CA LEU A 41 3.14 9.21 11.52
C LEU A 41 3.15 10.07 12.79
N ARG A 42 3.92 11.16 12.82
CA ARG A 42 3.98 12.08 13.96
C ARG A 42 2.68 12.82 14.28
N ARG A 43 1.75 12.89 13.32
CA ARG A 43 0.38 13.40 13.60
C ARG A 43 -0.47 12.41 14.39
N VAL A 44 -0.07 11.13 14.41
CA VAL A 44 -0.75 10.05 15.13
C VAL A 44 -0.03 9.73 16.43
N ARG A 45 1.30 9.69 16.40
CA ARG A 45 2.18 9.36 17.52
C ARG A 45 3.43 10.28 17.49
N PRO A 46 3.53 11.31 18.34
CA PRO A 46 4.52 12.39 18.20
C PRO A 46 5.99 11.95 18.22
N ASP A 47 6.32 10.87 18.94
CA ASP A 47 7.66 10.29 19.07
C ASP A 47 7.94 9.16 18.06
N ALA A 48 7.08 8.98 17.04
CA ALA A 48 7.33 7.99 15.99
C ALA A 48 8.65 8.25 15.26
N ARG A 49 9.36 7.17 14.93
CA ARG A 49 10.64 7.18 14.21
C ARG A 49 10.48 6.52 12.84
N VAL A 50 11.28 6.96 11.87
CA VAL A 50 11.38 6.37 10.52
C VAL A 50 12.84 6.09 10.19
N ALA A 51 13.11 4.88 9.72
CA ALA A 51 14.37 4.55 9.06
C ALA A 51 14.13 4.43 7.55
N GLY A 52 14.80 5.27 6.76
CA GLY A 52 14.89 5.07 5.31
C GLY A 52 15.96 4.04 5.00
N VAL A 53 15.60 2.98 4.27
CA VAL A 53 16.51 1.89 3.88
C VAL A 53 16.68 1.88 2.37
N GLU A 54 17.91 1.95 1.88
CA GLU A 54 18.21 1.93 0.44
C GLU A 54 19.50 1.14 0.16
N ILE A 55 19.53 0.42 -0.97
CA ILE A 55 20.65 -0.49 -1.30
C ILE A 55 21.84 0.27 -1.88
N ASP A 56 21.54 1.35 -2.59
CA ASP A 56 22.49 2.21 -3.29
C ASP A 56 23.19 3.17 -2.31
N PRO A 57 24.51 3.03 -2.10
CA PRO A 57 25.25 3.87 -1.16
C PRO A 57 25.24 5.36 -1.55
N GLU A 58 25.15 5.70 -2.83
CA GLU A 58 25.12 7.10 -3.27
C GLU A 58 23.79 7.76 -2.89
N ARG A 59 22.68 7.03 -3.03
CA ARG A 59 21.36 7.50 -2.58
C ARG A 59 21.27 7.61 -1.06
N VAL A 60 21.97 6.76 -0.33
CA VAL A 60 22.10 6.89 1.14
C VAL A 60 22.88 8.14 1.48
N ALA A 61 24.04 8.36 0.88
CA ALA A 61 24.84 9.56 1.12
C ALA A 61 24.06 10.85 0.78
N ALA A 62 23.30 10.85 -0.31
CA ALA A 62 22.44 11.97 -0.71
C ALA A 62 21.25 12.21 0.25
N ALA A 63 20.84 11.20 1.02
CA ALA A 63 19.76 11.30 1.98
C ALA A 63 20.22 11.81 3.36
N LEU A 64 21.49 11.63 3.74
CA LEU A 64 22.03 12.04 5.04
C LEU A 64 21.75 13.50 5.42
N PRO A 65 21.82 14.50 4.50
CA PRO A 65 21.49 15.89 4.84
C PRO A 65 20.03 16.12 5.28
N TYR A 66 19.14 15.15 5.04
CA TYR A 66 17.73 15.20 5.44
C TYR A 66 17.46 14.50 6.78
N GLU A 67 18.48 13.94 7.43
CA GLU A 67 18.35 13.40 8.79
C GLU A 67 17.89 14.49 9.75
N GLN A 68 17.03 14.08 10.68
CA GLN A 68 16.46 14.96 11.70
C GLN A 68 16.01 14.09 12.87
N ASP A 69 15.53 14.73 13.94
CA ASP A 69 14.95 14.00 15.07
C ASP A 69 13.92 12.96 14.58
N GLY A 70 14.14 11.69 14.91
CA GLY A 70 13.32 10.54 14.51
C GLY A 70 13.39 10.12 13.05
N LEU A 71 14.30 10.64 12.24
CA LEU A 71 14.54 10.18 10.86
C LEU A 71 16.02 9.89 10.62
N SER A 72 16.32 8.65 10.25
CA SER A 72 17.68 8.19 9.92
C SER A 72 17.70 7.47 8.58
N PHE A 73 18.86 7.42 7.91
CA PHE A 73 19.05 6.65 6.68
C PHE A 73 20.13 5.57 6.86
N VAL A 74 19.82 4.36 6.40
CA VAL A 74 20.75 3.23 6.49
C VAL A 74 20.84 2.50 5.16
N ARG A 75 22.05 2.04 4.83
CA ARG A 75 22.25 1.18 3.67
C ARG A 75 21.75 -0.22 3.97
N GLY A 76 20.90 -0.75 3.09
CA GLY A 76 20.42 -2.13 3.17
C GLY A 76 19.29 -2.43 2.18
N GLY A 77 18.84 -3.68 2.19
CA GLY A 77 17.69 -4.18 1.45
C GLY A 77 16.68 -4.87 2.38
N PHE A 78 16.18 -6.03 1.97
CA PHE A 78 15.16 -6.80 2.72
C PHE A 78 15.65 -7.31 4.09
N GLU A 79 16.96 -7.32 4.32
CA GLU A 79 17.55 -7.60 5.62
C GLU A 79 17.36 -6.47 6.63
N MET A 80 17.10 -5.23 6.16
CA MET A 80 16.85 -4.04 6.97
C MET A 80 17.77 -3.97 8.21
N PRO A 81 19.05 -3.56 8.06
CA PRO A 81 20.04 -3.56 9.13
C PRO A 81 19.77 -2.42 10.13
N LEU A 82 18.64 -2.50 10.82
CA LEU A 82 18.18 -1.50 11.77
C LEU A 82 19.09 -1.51 13.01
N PRO A 83 19.46 -0.32 13.54
CA PRO A 83 20.23 -0.23 14.77
C PRO A 83 19.60 -1.05 15.89
N GLY A 84 20.43 -1.78 16.65
CA GLY A 84 19.97 -2.58 17.79
C GLY A 84 19.06 -3.78 17.46
N GLY A 85 18.89 -4.13 16.17
CA GLY A 85 18.03 -5.24 15.76
C GLY A 85 16.54 -5.00 16.05
N GLU A 86 16.13 -3.74 16.17
CA GLU A 86 14.75 -3.37 16.49
C GLU A 86 13.77 -3.93 15.44
N ARG A 87 12.59 -4.37 15.91
CA ARG A 87 11.52 -4.85 15.03
C ARG A 87 10.57 -3.69 14.73
N PRO A 88 10.40 -3.26 13.46
CA PRO A 88 9.53 -2.13 13.15
C PRO A 88 8.05 -2.50 13.28
N LEU A 89 7.24 -1.53 13.69
CA LEU A 89 5.78 -1.68 13.69
C LEU A 89 5.18 -1.46 12.30
N LEU A 90 5.92 -0.84 11.38
CA LEU A 90 5.49 -0.59 10.02
C LEU A 90 6.67 -0.79 9.06
N ILE A 91 6.45 -1.49 7.95
CA ILE A 91 7.33 -1.49 6.79
C ILE A 91 6.51 -0.98 5.61
N ARG A 92 6.97 0.08 4.95
CA ARG A 92 6.37 0.65 3.74
C ARG A 92 7.35 0.35 2.59
N ALA A 93 6.88 -0.36 1.57
CA ALA A 93 7.68 -0.82 0.44
C ALA A 93 6.95 -0.47 -0.87
N ALA A 94 6.96 0.82 -1.23
CA ALA A 94 6.34 1.28 -2.46
C ALA A 94 7.31 1.14 -3.64
N ASN A 95 6.85 0.57 -4.75
CA ASN A 95 7.59 0.41 -6.00
C ASN A 95 8.84 -0.49 -5.94
N VAL A 96 9.06 -1.21 -4.83
CA VAL A 96 10.25 -2.05 -4.60
C VAL A 96 10.19 -3.36 -5.39
N LEU A 97 9.05 -4.07 -5.37
CA LEU A 97 8.96 -5.44 -5.92
C LEU A 97 8.61 -5.49 -7.41
N ARG A 98 8.45 -4.36 -8.09
CA ARG A 98 7.93 -4.29 -9.47
C ARG A 98 8.79 -5.03 -10.49
N GLN A 99 10.10 -5.04 -10.26
CA GLN A 99 11.09 -5.65 -11.13
C GLN A 99 11.46 -7.09 -10.72
N TYR A 100 10.95 -7.57 -9.59
CA TYR A 100 11.19 -8.94 -9.15
C TYR A 100 10.31 -9.93 -9.93
N PRO A 101 10.73 -11.20 -10.06
CA PRO A 101 9.88 -12.24 -10.61
C PRO A 101 8.72 -12.54 -9.64
N GLU A 102 7.60 -13.06 -10.16
CA GLU A 102 6.36 -13.27 -9.38
C GLU A 102 6.55 -14.27 -8.23
N ASP A 103 7.31 -15.34 -8.47
CA ASP A 103 7.61 -16.40 -7.51
C ASP A 103 8.47 -15.92 -6.32
N ALA A 104 9.28 -14.88 -6.50
CA ALA A 104 10.07 -14.28 -5.43
C ALA A 104 9.24 -13.48 -4.43
N VAL A 105 8.04 -13.00 -4.81
CA VAL A 105 7.24 -12.07 -3.98
C VAL A 105 6.87 -12.71 -2.63
N ALA A 106 6.45 -13.99 -2.64
CA ALA A 106 6.04 -14.68 -1.43
C ALA A 106 7.18 -14.79 -0.41
N GLY A 107 8.39 -15.17 -0.86
CA GLY A 107 9.56 -15.27 0.02
C GLY A 107 10.04 -13.91 0.55
N VAL A 108 9.88 -12.84 -0.24
CA VAL A 108 10.17 -11.48 0.22
C VAL A 108 9.15 -11.03 1.28
N TRP A 109 7.86 -11.28 1.06
CA TRP A 109 6.81 -10.99 2.04
C TRP A 109 7.04 -11.74 3.36
N GLU A 110 7.35 -13.04 3.32
CA GLU A 110 7.67 -13.83 4.51
C GLU A 110 8.84 -13.23 5.29
N ARG A 111 9.93 -12.88 4.60
CA ARG A 111 11.11 -12.26 5.20
C ARG A 111 10.78 -10.91 5.87
N LEU A 112 10.03 -10.05 5.19
CA LEU A 112 9.67 -8.73 5.70
C LEU A 112 8.67 -8.84 6.87
N CYS A 113 7.64 -9.68 6.75
CA CYS A 113 6.68 -9.92 7.82
C CYS A 113 7.34 -10.55 9.06
N GLY A 114 8.30 -11.45 8.89
CA GLY A 114 9.07 -12.04 10.00
C GLY A 114 9.84 -11.00 10.83
N ARG A 115 10.14 -9.83 10.26
CA ARG A 115 10.84 -8.73 10.94
C ARG A 115 9.91 -7.78 11.69
N LEU A 116 8.60 -7.77 11.41
CA LEU A 116 7.65 -6.87 12.04
C LEU A 116 7.48 -7.15 13.54
N ALA A 117 7.43 -6.11 14.37
CA ALA A 117 7.00 -6.25 15.76
C ALA A 117 5.59 -6.88 15.86
N PRO A 118 5.20 -7.45 17.02
CA PRO A 118 3.84 -7.92 17.23
C PRO A 118 2.82 -6.83 16.90
N GLY A 119 1.80 -7.18 16.11
CA GLY A 119 0.80 -6.23 15.62
C GLY A 119 1.31 -5.27 14.53
N GLY A 120 2.50 -5.50 13.97
CA GLY A 120 3.06 -4.70 12.90
C GLY A 120 2.36 -4.89 11.55
N LEU A 121 2.69 -4.01 10.60
CA LEU A 121 2.08 -3.96 9.27
C LEU A 121 3.16 -3.80 8.20
N LEU A 122 3.13 -4.64 7.17
CA LEU A 122 3.83 -4.42 5.90
C LEU A 122 2.83 -3.85 4.90
N VAL A 123 3.21 -2.80 4.20
CA VAL A 123 2.44 -2.21 3.11
C VAL A 123 3.31 -2.19 1.86
N GLU A 124 3.00 -3.07 0.92
CA GLU A 124 3.69 -3.22 -0.35
C GLU A 124 2.77 -2.74 -1.47
N GLY A 125 3.28 -1.94 -2.40
CA GLY A 125 2.43 -1.43 -3.46
C GLY A 125 3.16 -0.84 -4.65
N THR A 126 2.39 -0.58 -5.69
CA THR A 126 2.88 0.01 -6.94
C THR A 126 2.08 1.26 -7.27
N CYS A 127 2.78 2.35 -7.61
CA CYS A 127 2.18 3.57 -8.13
C CYS A 127 2.80 4.01 -9.45
N ASP A 128 2.11 4.90 -10.15
CA ASP A 128 2.65 5.66 -11.28
C ASP A 128 3.65 6.72 -10.80
N GLU A 129 4.43 7.27 -11.72
CA GLU A 129 5.47 8.26 -11.45
C GLU A 129 4.96 9.46 -10.62
N PRO A 130 3.79 10.07 -10.91
CA PRO A 130 3.27 11.16 -10.09
C PRO A 130 2.50 10.69 -8.84
N GLY A 131 2.36 9.38 -8.60
CA GLY A 131 1.62 8.82 -7.46
C GLY A 131 0.10 9.07 -7.50
N ARG A 132 -0.47 9.28 -8.70
CA ARG A 132 -1.91 9.51 -8.93
C ARG A 132 -2.70 8.22 -8.99
N ARG A 133 -2.08 7.09 -9.33
CA ARG A 133 -2.68 5.75 -9.40
C ARG A 133 -1.84 4.82 -8.58
N HIS A 134 -2.46 4.11 -7.64
CA HIS A 134 -1.72 3.29 -6.69
C HIS A 134 -2.57 2.11 -6.25
N VAL A 135 -2.01 0.91 -6.31
CA VAL A 135 -2.59 -0.27 -5.65
C VAL A 135 -1.57 -0.86 -4.68
N TRP A 136 -2.01 -1.20 -3.47
CA TRP A 136 -1.14 -1.79 -2.46
C TRP A 136 -1.82 -2.91 -1.68
N VAL A 137 -1.02 -3.88 -1.24
CA VAL A 137 -1.39 -4.93 -0.31
C VAL A 137 -0.92 -4.54 1.09
N ALA A 138 -1.79 -4.73 2.07
CA ALA A 138 -1.42 -4.64 3.48
C ALA A 138 -1.36 -6.04 4.09
N LEU A 139 -0.23 -6.35 4.72
CA LEU A 139 0.10 -7.64 5.30
C LEU A 139 0.38 -7.48 6.77
N GLY A 140 -0.11 -8.42 7.58
CA GLY A 140 0.37 -8.58 8.94
C GLY A 140 1.33 -9.77 9.06
N PRO A 141 1.72 -10.12 10.30
CA PRO A 141 2.52 -11.31 10.56
C PRO A 141 1.88 -12.60 10.02
N ASP A 142 0.54 -12.64 9.95
CA ASP A 142 -0.23 -13.80 9.45
C ASP A 142 -0.40 -13.82 7.92
N GLY A 143 0.21 -12.85 7.21
CA GLY A 143 0.12 -12.73 5.75
C GLY A 143 -0.81 -11.61 5.27
N PRO A 144 -1.19 -11.63 3.98
CA PRO A 144 -1.93 -10.55 3.32
C PRO A 144 -3.38 -10.44 3.80
N ARG A 145 -3.83 -9.21 4.07
CA ARG A 145 -5.12 -8.90 4.69
C ARG A 145 -6.05 -8.13 3.77
N THR A 146 -5.54 -7.12 3.08
CA THR A 146 -6.34 -6.24 2.20
C THR A 146 -5.55 -5.79 0.99
N VAL A 147 -6.27 -5.48 -0.09
CA VAL A 147 -5.76 -4.71 -1.23
C VAL A 147 -6.51 -3.38 -1.27
N THR A 148 -5.80 -2.27 -1.40
CA THR A 148 -6.40 -0.95 -1.58
C THR A 148 -6.06 -0.42 -2.96
N PHE A 149 -7.08 0.04 -3.67
CA PHE A 149 -7.01 0.74 -4.93
C PHE A 149 -7.20 2.23 -4.66
N ALA A 150 -6.32 3.08 -5.19
CA ALA A 150 -6.41 4.52 -5.01
C ALA A 150 -6.11 5.28 -6.30
N ALA A 151 -6.92 6.31 -6.57
CA ALA A 151 -6.78 7.15 -7.74
C ALA A 151 -7.01 8.63 -7.44
N ARG A 152 -6.27 9.51 -8.12
CA ARG A 152 -6.70 10.89 -8.36
C ARG A 152 -7.87 10.86 -9.33
N LEU A 153 -9.08 10.95 -8.78
CA LEU A 153 -10.34 10.75 -9.52
C LEU A 153 -10.56 11.70 -10.70
N ALA A 154 -9.92 12.88 -10.71
CA ALA A 154 -10.01 13.82 -11.82
C ALA A 154 -9.34 13.28 -13.11
N ASP A 155 -8.43 12.33 -12.98
CA ASP A 155 -7.60 11.82 -14.08
C ASP A 155 -7.93 10.33 -14.38
N LEU A 156 -9.02 9.83 -13.81
CA LEU A 156 -9.45 8.44 -13.93
C LEU A 156 -10.49 8.31 -15.06
N GLY A 157 -10.17 7.53 -16.09
CA GLY A 157 -11.13 7.19 -17.15
C GLY A 157 -12.08 6.10 -16.67
N THR A 158 -11.51 4.94 -16.32
CA THR A 158 -12.22 3.80 -15.74
C THR A 158 -11.45 3.19 -14.57
N PRO A 159 -12.11 2.54 -13.59
CA PRO A 159 -11.41 1.88 -12.49
C PRO A 159 -10.34 0.87 -12.93
N SER A 160 -10.54 0.15 -14.04
CA SER A 160 -9.54 -0.78 -14.58
C SER A 160 -8.25 -0.11 -15.08
N ASP A 161 -8.21 1.22 -15.23
CA ASP A 161 -6.97 1.98 -15.44
C ASP A 161 -5.95 1.77 -14.29
N LEU A 162 -6.40 1.27 -13.12
CA LEU A 162 -5.53 0.92 -11.99
C LEU A 162 -4.83 -0.44 -12.17
N ALA A 163 -5.21 -1.25 -13.16
CA ALA A 163 -4.65 -2.57 -13.41
C ALA A 163 -3.13 -2.55 -13.64
N GLU A 164 -2.64 -1.54 -14.38
CA GLU A 164 -1.21 -1.31 -14.62
C GLU A 164 -0.40 -1.03 -13.34
N ARG A 165 -1.10 -0.76 -12.23
CA ARG A 165 -0.50 -0.50 -10.91
C ARG A 165 -0.77 -1.62 -9.90
N LEU A 166 -1.31 -2.76 -10.34
CA LEU A 166 -1.42 -3.94 -9.49
C LEU A 166 -0.02 -4.35 -8.99
N PRO A 167 0.11 -4.73 -7.71
CA PRO A 167 1.35 -5.30 -7.18
C PRO A 167 1.74 -6.56 -7.94
N LYS A 168 3.02 -6.93 -7.88
CA LYS A 168 3.58 -8.03 -8.70
C LYS A 168 2.82 -9.36 -8.55
N VAL A 169 2.32 -9.62 -7.34
CA VAL A 169 1.49 -10.79 -6.99
C VAL A 169 0.12 -10.86 -7.68
N LEU A 170 -0.36 -9.74 -8.25
CA LEU A 170 -1.68 -9.65 -8.88
C LEU A 170 -1.63 -9.25 -10.36
N ILE A 171 -0.60 -8.52 -10.81
CA ILE A 171 -0.60 -7.90 -12.15
C ILE A 171 -0.74 -8.90 -13.29
N HIS A 172 0.00 -10.02 -13.23
CA HIS A 172 -0.07 -11.09 -14.23
C HIS A 172 -1.30 -11.99 -14.07
N ARG A 173 -2.02 -11.85 -12.95
CA ARG A 173 -3.29 -12.51 -12.67
C ARG A 173 -4.49 -11.69 -13.13
N ASN A 174 -4.28 -10.52 -13.71
CA ASN A 174 -5.38 -9.74 -14.27
C ASN A 174 -5.82 -10.27 -15.65
N VAL A 175 -6.32 -11.50 -15.67
CA VAL A 175 -6.79 -12.22 -16.86
C VAL A 175 -8.17 -12.84 -16.60
N PRO A 176 -8.99 -13.09 -17.64
CA PRO A 176 -10.28 -13.75 -17.48
C PRO A 176 -10.19 -15.05 -16.67
N GLY A 177 -11.11 -15.25 -15.73
CA GLY A 177 -11.13 -16.39 -14.80
C GLY A 177 -10.51 -16.11 -13.43
N GLU A 178 -9.60 -15.14 -13.33
CA GLU A 178 -9.00 -14.74 -12.06
C GLU A 178 -9.87 -13.72 -11.30
N ARG A 179 -9.77 -13.76 -9.96
CA ARG A 179 -10.61 -12.95 -9.07
C ARG A 179 -10.35 -11.45 -9.18
N VAL A 180 -9.08 -11.05 -9.34
CA VAL A 180 -8.71 -9.63 -9.51
C VAL A 180 -9.26 -9.05 -10.81
N HIS A 181 -9.25 -9.83 -11.90
CA HIS A 181 -9.85 -9.43 -13.17
C HIS A 181 -11.36 -9.26 -13.03
N ARG A 182 -12.05 -10.21 -12.40
CA ARG A 182 -13.49 -10.09 -12.11
C ARG A 182 -13.80 -8.83 -11.31
N PHE A 183 -13.01 -8.54 -10.27
CA PHE A 183 -13.19 -7.33 -9.48
C PHE A 183 -13.12 -6.05 -10.32
N LEU A 184 -12.11 -5.91 -11.18
CA LEU A 184 -11.97 -4.73 -12.04
C LEU A 184 -13.10 -4.62 -13.06
N VAL A 185 -13.55 -5.73 -13.65
CA VAL A 185 -14.71 -5.74 -14.57
C VAL A 185 -16.00 -5.32 -13.85
N ASP A 186 -16.25 -5.84 -12.65
CA ASP A 186 -17.41 -5.47 -11.85
C ASP A 186 -17.33 -3.99 -11.42
N PHE A 187 -16.12 -3.49 -11.16
CA PHE A 187 -15.90 -2.09 -10.82
C PHE A 187 -16.14 -1.16 -12.02
N ASP A 188 -15.67 -1.51 -13.21
CA ASP A 188 -15.95 -0.76 -14.44
C ASP A 188 -17.45 -0.71 -14.73
N ARG A 189 -18.17 -1.82 -14.54
CA ARG A 189 -19.63 -1.88 -14.67
C ARG A 189 -20.31 -0.94 -13.67
N ALA A 190 -19.90 -0.97 -12.40
CA ALA A 190 -20.43 -0.08 -11.37
C ALA A 190 -20.13 1.40 -11.69
N TRP A 191 -18.95 1.70 -12.23
CA TRP A 191 -18.54 3.05 -12.65
C TRP A 191 -19.31 3.56 -13.87
N ALA A 192 -19.59 2.70 -14.83
CA ALA A 192 -20.44 2.99 -15.98
C ALA A 192 -21.89 3.28 -15.54
N ALA A 193 -22.45 2.44 -14.66
CA ALA A 193 -23.79 2.66 -14.10
C ALA A 193 -23.89 3.96 -13.27
N ALA A 194 -22.78 4.40 -12.67
CA ALA A 194 -22.70 5.65 -11.94
C ALA A 194 -22.51 6.90 -12.83
N ALA A 195 -22.46 6.76 -14.17
CA ALA A 195 -22.28 7.89 -15.10
C ALA A 195 -23.24 9.09 -14.87
N PRO A 196 -24.53 8.90 -14.51
CA PRO A 196 -25.43 10.03 -14.21
C PRO A 196 -24.97 10.93 -13.04
N TYR A 197 -24.06 10.47 -12.19
CA TYR A 197 -23.48 11.23 -11.08
C TYR A 197 -22.25 12.07 -11.50
N ALA A 198 -21.79 11.98 -12.75
CA ALA A 198 -20.64 12.74 -13.23
C ALA A 198 -20.78 14.28 -13.08
N PRO A 199 -21.96 14.90 -13.33
CA PRO A 199 -22.15 16.33 -13.10
C PRO A 199 -21.98 16.76 -11.64
N LEU A 200 -22.14 15.84 -10.68
CA LEU A 200 -21.92 16.08 -9.25
C LEU A 200 -20.44 15.92 -8.85
N GLY A 201 -19.57 15.58 -9.79
CA GLY A 201 -18.13 15.45 -9.64
C GLY A 201 -17.65 14.01 -9.52
N ALA A 202 -16.40 13.77 -9.94
CA ALA A 202 -15.76 12.45 -9.99
C ALA A 202 -15.76 11.73 -8.62
N ARG A 203 -15.67 12.50 -7.52
CA ARG A 203 -15.79 11.96 -6.16
C ARG A 203 -17.15 11.32 -5.89
N GLN A 204 -18.24 11.99 -6.28
CA GLN A 204 -19.59 11.47 -6.05
C GLN A 204 -19.85 10.25 -6.92
N ARG A 205 -19.37 10.27 -8.17
CA ARG A 205 -19.40 9.10 -9.06
C ARG A 205 -18.64 7.91 -8.47
N TRP A 206 -17.42 8.13 -7.98
CA TRP A 206 -16.61 7.09 -7.33
C TRP A 206 -17.29 6.47 -6.13
N VAL A 207 -17.77 7.31 -5.19
CA VAL A 207 -18.50 6.85 -4.00
C VAL A 207 -19.74 6.03 -4.39
N THR A 208 -20.43 6.41 -5.46
CA THR A 208 -21.61 5.68 -5.96
C THR A 208 -21.22 4.32 -6.55
N ALA A 209 -20.16 4.25 -7.35
CA ALA A 209 -19.64 3.00 -7.90
C ALA A 209 -19.18 2.04 -6.79
N VAL A 210 -18.46 2.54 -5.78
CA VAL A 210 -18.00 1.73 -4.65
C VAL A 210 -19.17 1.22 -3.79
N ARG A 211 -20.23 2.02 -3.61
CA ARG A 211 -21.48 1.55 -2.97
C ARG A 211 -22.13 0.41 -3.75
N ALA A 212 -22.13 0.48 -5.08
CA ALA A 212 -22.66 -0.58 -5.92
C ALA A 212 -21.83 -1.87 -5.80
N LEU A 213 -20.51 -1.78 -5.70
CA LEU A 213 -19.65 -2.93 -5.40
C LEU A 213 -19.99 -3.57 -4.03
N ALA A 214 -20.17 -2.75 -3.00
CA ALA A 214 -20.58 -3.23 -1.68
C ALA A 214 -21.96 -3.93 -1.73
N ALA A 215 -22.93 -3.34 -2.42
CA ALA A 215 -24.26 -3.93 -2.61
C ALA A 215 -24.23 -5.23 -3.43
N ALA A 216 -23.26 -5.38 -4.34
CA ALA A 216 -23.00 -6.60 -5.08
C ALA A 216 -22.26 -7.69 -4.27
N GLY A 217 -21.97 -7.44 -2.98
CA GLY A 217 -21.40 -8.42 -2.07
C GLY A 217 -19.86 -8.44 -2.02
N TRP A 218 -19.17 -7.47 -2.63
CA TRP A 218 -17.72 -7.38 -2.47
C TRP A 218 -17.35 -7.07 -1.02
N PRO A 219 -16.41 -7.80 -0.40
CA PRO A 219 -16.05 -7.62 1.00
C PRO A 219 -15.12 -6.41 1.15
N LEU A 220 -15.71 -5.21 1.12
CA LEU A 220 -14.99 -3.97 1.38
C LEU A 220 -14.58 -3.87 2.86
N ALA A 221 -13.40 -3.33 3.12
CA ALA A 221 -12.83 -3.21 4.45
C ALA A 221 -12.73 -1.76 4.95
N ASP A 222 -13.22 -0.80 4.17
CA ASP A 222 -13.24 0.62 4.50
C ASP A 222 -14.64 1.22 4.30
N ASP A 223 -14.73 2.54 4.51
CA ASP A 223 -15.99 3.27 4.50
C ASP A 223 -15.96 4.50 3.59
N VAL A 224 -17.09 5.20 3.53
CA VAL A 224 -17.27 6.40 2.70
C VAL A 224 -16.25 7.51 2.98
N ARG A 225 -15.64 7.57 4.16
CA ARG A 225 -14.59 8.57 4.47
C ARG A 225 -13.34 8.30 3.65
N ARG A 226 -12.98 7.03 3.42
CA ARG A 226 -11.89 6.64 2.51
C ARG A 226 -12.29 6.75 1.05
N TRP A 227 -13.52 6.37 0.71
CA TRP A 227 -14.00 6.48 -0.68
C TRP A 227 -13.98 7.92 -1.19
N ARG A 228 -14.28 8.89 -0.34
CA ARG A 228 -14.17 10.33 -0.68
C ARG A 228 -12.74 10.79 -1.00
N GLN A 229 -11.72 10.04 -0.58
CA GLN A 229 -10.31 10.26 -0.92
C GLN A 229 -9.90 9.58 -2.24
N GLY A 230 -10.83 8.92 -2.93
CA GLY A 230 -10.54 8.16 -4.15
C GLY A 230 -9.93 6.79 -3.87
N GLU A 231 -10.23 6.21 -2.70
CA GLU A 231 -9.72 4.91 -2.28
C GLU A 231 -10.85 3.88 -2.20
N VAL A 232 -10.53 2.60 -2.38
CA VAL A 232 -11.40 1.46 -2.00
C VAL A 232 -10.52 0.31 -1.53
N THR A 233 -10.85 -0.25 -0.37
CA THR A 233 -10.10 -1.35 0.25
C THR A 233 -10.93 -2.61 0.25
N VAL A 234 -10.39 -3.69 -0.28
CA VAL A 234 -11.04 -5.01 -0.41
C VAL A 234 -10.26 -6.04 0.40
N ARG A 235 -10.97 -6.98 1.03
CA ARG A 235 -10.31 -8.11 1.72
C ARG A 235 -9.49 -8.96 0.73
N TRP A 236 -8.25 -9.28 1.10
CA TRP A 236 -7.31 -10.02 0.26
C TRP A 236 -7.90 -11.33 -0.26
N ALA A 237 -8.61 -12.10 0.57
CA ALA A 237 -9.20 -13.38 0.18
C ALA A 237 -10.10 -13.31 -1.06
N ALA A 238 -10.73 -12.15 -1.31
CA ALA A 238 -11.59 -11.96 -2.48
C ALA A 238 -10.80 -11.71 -3.78
N LEU A 239 -9.51 -11.40 -3.70
CA LEU A 239 -8.65 -11.03 -4.82
C LEU A 239 -7.41 -11.92 -4.96
N ALA A 240 -7.11 -12.72 -3.93
CA ALA A 240 -5.99 -13.65 -3.91
C ALA A 240 -5.97 -14.47 -5.21
N PRO A 241 -4.82 -14.75 -5.82
CA PRO A 241 -4.76 -15.61 -7.00
C PRO A 241 -5.42 -16.97 -6.72
N GLY A 242 -6.12 -17.53 -7.71
CA GLY A 242 -6.52 -18.94 -7.64
C GLY A 242 -5.27 -19.81 -7.49
N GLY A 243 -5.25 -20.73 -6.53
CA GLY A 243 -4.23 -21.76 -6.54
C GLY A 243 -4.38 -22.51 -7.86
N THR A 244 -3.31 -22.57 -8.67
CA THR A 244 -3.19 -23.63 -9.66
C THR A 244 -3.11 -24.92 -8.85
N GLY A 245 -4.26 -25.54 -8.58
CA GLY A 245 -4.25 -26.95 -8.20
C GLY A 245 -3.49 -27.70 -9.30
N PRO A 246 -2.62 -28.66 -8.95
CA PRO A 246 -2.08 -29.54 -9.98
C PRO A 246 -3.29 -30.23 -10.63
N GLY A 247 -3.46 -29.99 -11.93
CA GLY A 247 -4.35 -30.80 -12.75
C GLY A 247 -3.81 -32.21 -12.92
#